data_AF-A0A931MD82-F1
#
_entry.id   AF-A0A931MD82-F1
#
_cell.length_a   1.000
_cell.length_b   1.000
_cell.length_c   1.000
_cell.angle_alpha   90.00
_cell.angle_beta   90.00
_cell.angle_gamma   90.00
#
_symmetry.space_group_name_H-M   'P 1'
#
loop_
_entity.id
_entity.type
_entity.pdbx_description
1 polymer ?
#
loop_
_entity_poly.entity_id
_entity_poly.type
_entity_poly.pdbx_seq_one_letter_code
_entity_poly.pdbx_strand_id
1 'polypeptide(L)'
;MRSITDILSSKISHQENTWSDISMEVTIVNILRQINSDVHKTKIENLRNKLHNGEKEYYDNYKKQLPAVTFSATFNTKRTKDKLKSYNHLIVLDIDRLDSVQLETTYNCLLNDDYVFAFWRSPSNNGFKGLVALDYRFENITADIEFLHKSAFKKLAGYFFNKYGIELDKSGSDISRLCFLSHDSNLVLKSTCISFGIAEDDIVFSSNAPKKKEIKFNFSSSLDSLYNPMGKNSKFDRKIMTDIIRHLKNKKKSITYTYEEWCKVAMGIANTFTYEIGLNYFLQLSSLDSDKFNDVTSTNFLMNCYETRKGNVNFSSIIYLANQKGYKTKYQKNGVPKTD
;
A
#
# COMPACT_ATOMS: atom_id res chain seq x y z
N MET A 1 11.03 -7.86 29.16
CA MET A 1 11.41 -8.32 27.81
C MET A 1 10.69 -9.63 27.54
N ARG A 2 9.95 -9.77 26.43
CA ARG A 2 9.24 -11.03 26.10
C ARG A 2 10.25 -12.10 25.72
N SER A 3 10.10 -13.33 26.22
CA SER A 3 10.95 -14.43 25.77
C SER A 3 10.62 -14.80 24.32
N ILE A 4 11.54 -15.46 23.63
CA ILE A 4 11.26 -15.95 22.27
C ILE A 4 10.09 -16.93 22.26
N THR A 5 9.95 -17.76 23.31
CA THR A 5 8.84 -18.70 23.47
C THR A 5 7.49 -17.96 23.53
N ASP A 6 7.42 -16.84 24.28
CA ASP A 6 6.22 -16.02 24.36
C ASP A 6 5.87 -15.42 23.01
N ILE A 7 6.87 -14.89 22.28
CA ILE A 7 6.69 -14.34 20.93
C ILE A 7 6.15 -15.42 20.00
N LEU A 8 6.78 -16.60 19.98
CA LEU A 8 6.40 -17.71 19.11
C LEU A 8 4.99 -18.26 19.41
N SER A 9 4.54 -18.18 20.66
CA SER A 9 3.19 -18.55 21.09
C SER A 9 2.12 -17.50 20.79
N SER A 10 2.52 -16.27 20.45
CA SER A 10 1.59 -15.17 20.18
C SER A 10 0.72 -15.47 18.96
N LYS A 11 -0.56 -15.07 19.05
CA LYS A 11 -1.54 -15.25 17.98
C LYS A 11 -1.41 -14.15 16.93
N ILE A 12 -1.68 -14.50 15.67
CA ILE A 12 -1.66 -13.62 14.50
C ILE A 12 -2.89 -13.92 13.63
N SER A 13 -3.42 -12.90 12.95
CA SER A 13 -4.56 -13.07 12.05
C SER A 13 -4.13 -13.77 10.76
N HIS A 14 -4.86 -14.81 10.37
CA HIS A 14 -4.68 -15.58 9.15
C HIS A 14 -5.81 -15.32 8.14
N GLN A 15 -5.46 -15.27 6.87
CA GLN A 15 -6.38 -15.18 5.74
C GLN A 15 -6.01 -16.22 4.68
N GLU A 16 -7.00 -16.85 4.07
CA GLU A 16 -6.81 -17.80 2.96
C GLU A 16 -6.27 -17.11 1.70
N ASN A 17 -6.60 -15.82 1.51
CA ASN A 17 -6.10 -14.99 0.42
C ASN A 17 -6.26 -13.49 0.75
N THR A 18 -5.91 -12.61 -0.19
CA THR A 18 -5.94 -11.15 0.05
C THR A 18 -7.33 -10.54 0.28
N TRP A 19 -8.40 -11.14 -0.25
CA TRP A 19 -9.76 -10.60 -0.20
C TRP A 19 -10.68 -11.33 0.78
N SER A 20 -10.26 -12.50 1.29
CA SER A 20 -10.99 -13.18 2.34
C SER A 20 -10.98 -12.36 3.62
N ASP A 21 -12.08 -12.42 4.37
CA ASP A 21 -12.08 -11.99 5.77
C ASP A 21 -11.08 -12.83 6.58
N ILE A 22 -10.81 -12.39 7.81
CA ILE A 22 -9.92 -13.11 8.72
C ILE A 22 -10.54 -14.48 9.01
N SER A 23 -9.85 -15.51 8.55
CA SER A 23 -10.30 -16.90 8.62
C SER A 23 -10.15 -17.49 10.02
N MET A 24 -9.05 -17.17 10.70
CA MET A 24 -8.72 -17.69 12.04
C MET A 24 -7.53 -16.93 12.65
N GLU A 25 -7.29 -17.18 13.94
CA GLU A 25 -6.04 -16.84 14.61
C GLU A 25 -5.14 -18.08 14.72
N VAL A 26 -3.87 -17.94 14.33
CA VAL A 26 -2.84 -18.99 14.40
C VAL A 26 -1.64 -18.48 15.17
N THR A 27 -0.80 -19.37 15.69
CA THR A 27 0.43 -18.96 16.39
C THR A 27 1.56 -18.70 15.39
N ILE A 28 2.48 -17.82 15.77
CA ILE A 28 3.68 -17.53 14.96
C ILE A 28 4.49 -18.80 14.71
N VAL A 29 4.69 -19.64 15.73
CA VAL A 29 5.41 -20.91 15.57
C VAL A 29 4.76 -21.83 14.53
N ASN A 30 3.43 -21.89 14.48
CA ASN A 30 2.74 -22.73 13.49
C ASN A 30 2.94 -22.20 12.08
N ILE A 31 2.94 -20.88 11.89
CA ILE A 31 3.20 -20.28 10.57
C ILE A 31 4.64 -20.47 10.12
N LEU A 32 5.63 -20.27 11.01
CA LEU A 32 7.02 -20.52 10.67
C LEU A 32 7.27 -22.00 10.34
N ARG A 33 6.63 -22.93 11.06
CA ARG A 33 6.64 -24.36 10.72
C ARG A 33 6.03 -24.65 9.36
N GLN A 34 4.91 -24.02 9.01
CA GLN A 34 4.32 -24.17 7.68
C GLN A 34 5.25 -23.68 6.58
N ILE A 35 5.89 -22.53 6.76
CA ILE A 35 6.85 -21.97 5.78
C ILE A 35 8.05 -22.91 5.62
N ASN A 36 8.54 -23.50 6.72
CA ASN A 36 9.64 -24.46 6.72
C ASN A 36 9.25 -25.89 6.27
N SER A 37 8.00 -26.11 5.88
CA SER A 37 7.49 -27.41 5.46
C SER A 37 7.04 -27.39 4.00
N ASP A 38 6.75 -28.56 3.44
CA ASP A 38 6.31 -28.70 2.05
C ASP A 38 4.83 -28.31 1.83
N VAL A 39 4.10 -27.87 2.87
CA VAL A 39 2.67 -27.51 2.80
C VAL A 39 2.35 -26.55 1.65
N HIS A 40 3.20 -25.55 1.42
CA HIS A 40 3.00 -24.55 0.36
C HIS A 40 3.94 -24.74 -0.85
N LYS A 41 4.78 -25.78 -0.84
CA LYS A 41 5.88 -25.96 -1.79
C LYS A 41 5.42 -25.98 -3.24
N THR A 42 4.50 -26.88 -3.59
CA THR A 42 4.01 -27.04 -4.97
C THR A 42 3.46 -25.73 -5.53
N LYS A 43 2.67 -24.98 -4.73
CA LYS A 43 2.09 -23.70 -5.16
C LYS A 43 3.15 -22.62 -5.33
N ILE A 44 4.12 -22.54 -4.40
CA ILE A 44 5.20 -21.56 -4.44
C ILE A 44 6.21 -21.86 -5.56
N GLU A 45 6.59 -23.11 -5.78
CA GLU A 45 7.48 -23.52 -6.86
C GLU A 45 6.84 -23.25 -8.23
N ASN A 46 5.55 -23.53 -8.40
CA ASN A 46 4.84 -23.16 -9.62
C ASN A 46 4.91 -21.63 -9.87
N LEU A 47 4.61 -20.82 -8.85
CA LEU A 47 4.72 -19.36 -8.93
C LEU A 47 6.14 -18.90 -9.29
N ARG A 48 7.16 -19.48 -8.65
CA ARG A 48 8.57 -19.17 -8.93
C ARG A 48 8.95 -19.53 -10.37
N ASN A 49 8.56 -20.71 -10.86
CA ASN A 49 8.81 -21.15 -12.23
C ASN A 49 8.14 -20.23 -13.25
N LYS A 50 6.88 -19.84 -13.00
CA LYS A 50 6.14 -18.90 -13.84
C LYS A 50 6.81 -17.53 -13.90
N LEU A 51 7.26 -17.01 -12.75
CA LEU A 51 7.99 -15.76 -12.70
C LEU A 51 9.34 -15.85 -13.45
N HIS A 52 10.07 -16.96 -13.28
CA HIS A 52 11.35 -17.22 -13.97
C HIS A 52 11.18 -17.25 -15.50
N ASN A 53 10.06 -17.81 -15.98
CA ASN A 53 9.72 -17.85 -17.41
C ASN A 53 9.17 -16.51 -17.95
N GLY A 54 9.21 -15.44 -17.17
CA GLY A 54 8.74 -14.11 -17.58
C GLY A 54 7.24 -13.88 -17.46
N GLU A 55 6.46 -14.84 -16.93
CA GLU A 55 5.01 -14.73 -16.74
C GLU A 55 4.67 -13.91 -15.47
N LYS A 56 5.15 -12.67 -15.41
CA LYS A 56 5.01 -11.78 -14.24
C LYS A 56 3.55 -11.51 -13.87
N GLU A 57 2.68 -11.33 -14.85
CA GLU A 57 1.25 -11.09 -14.60
C GLU A 57 0.56 -12.29 -13.94
N TYR A 58 0.89 -13.52 -14.41
CA TYR A 58 0.44 -14.74 -13.76
C TYR A 58 0.91 -14.78 -12.30
N TYR A 59 2.21 -14.56 -12.07
CA TYR A 59 2.75 -14.54 -10.72
C TYR A 59 2.04 -13.52 -9.82
N ASP A 60 1.87 -12.28 -10.28
CA ASP A 60 1.26 -11.20 -9.49
C ASP A 60 -0.22 -11.46 -9.16
N ASN A 61 -0.96 -12.12 -10.06
CA ASN A 61 -2.37 -12.46 -9.83
C ASN A 61 -2.55 -13.67 -8.90
N TYR A 62 -1.77 -14.72 -9.09
CA TYR A 62 -1.89 -15.95 -8.28
C TYR A 62 -1.17 -15.84 -6.93
N LYS A 63 -0.16 -14.98 -6.78
CA LYS A 63 0.44 -14.64 -5.47
C LYS A 63 -0.61 -14.10 -4.49
N LYS A 64 -1.60 -13.32 -4.98
CA LYS A 64 -2.69 -12.78 -4.15
C LYS A 64 -3.65 -13.86 -3.61
N GLN A 65 -3.60 -15.07 -4.17
CA GLN A 65 -4.34 -16.25 -3.72
C GLN A 65 -3.55 -17.07 -2.70
N LEU A 66 -2.32 -16.70 -2.36
CA LEU A 66 -1.59 -17.36 -1.28
C LEU A 66 -2.23 -17.01 0.05
N PRO A 67 -2.26 -17.97 1.00
CA PRO A 67 -2.54 -17.67 2.38
C PRO A 67 -1.61 -16.57 2.88
N ALA A 68 -2.11 -15.72 3.76
CA ALA A 68 -1.37 -14.59 4.28
C ALA A 68 -1.69 -14.34 5.75
N VAL A 69 -0.74 -13.78 6.46
CA VAL A 69 -0.88 -13.44 7.88
C VAL A 69 -0.52 -12.00 8.15
N THR A 70 -0.99 -11.46 9.27
CA THR A 70 -0.52 -10.17 9.80
C THR A 70 0.26 -10.42 11.07
N PHE A 71 1.59 -10.35 11.01
CA PHE A 71 2.44 -10.63 12.18
C PHE A 71 2.37 -9.52 13.24
N SER A 72 2.29 -8.27 12.78
CA SER A 72 2.35 -7.09 13.64
C SER A 72 1.16 -6.99 14.60
N ALA A 73 -0.01 -7.55 14.26
CA ALA A 73 -1.23 -7.41 15.04
C ALA A 73 -2.27 -8.50 14.73
N THR A 74 -3.19 -8.70 15.68
CA THR A 74 -4.44 -9.43 15.48
C THR A 74 -5.61 -8.48 15.29
N PHE A 75 -6.57 -8.91 14.49
CA PHE A 75 -7.81 -8.20 14.20
C PHE A 75 -8.99 -9.15 14.29
N ASN A 76 -10.20 -8.61 14.50
CA ASN A 76 -11.42 -9.41 14.58
C ASN A 76 -11.83 -9.97 13.21
N THR A 77 -12.54 -9.18 12.40
CA THR A 77 -13.10 -9.64 11.12
C THR A 77 -12.33 -9.11 9.90
N LYS A 78 -11.81 -7.89 9.99
CA LYS A 78 -11.09 -7.21 8.90
C LYS A 78 -9.83 -6.52 9.42
N ARG A 79 -8.83 -6.38 8.55
CA ARG A 79 -7.56 -5.68 8.82
C ARG A 79 -7.74 -4.16 8.73
N THR A 80 -8.59 -3.60 9.57
CA THR A 80 -8.82 -2.15 9.68
C THR A 80 -8.57 -1.70 11.11
N LYS A 81 -8.22 -0.42 11.27
CA LYS A 81 -7.92 0.20 12.55
C LYS A 81 -9.00 -0.05 13.62
N ASP A 82 -10.26 0.10 13.24
CA ASP A 82 -11.42 -0.06 14.12
C ASP A 82 -11.68 -1.52 14.54
N LYS A 83 -10.99 -2.48 13.90
CA LYS A 83 -11.07 -3.91 14.20
C LYS A 83 -9.78 -4.46 14.79
N LEU A 84 -8.80 -3.60 15.11
CA LEU A 84 -7.57 -3.98 15.80
C LEU A 84 -7.93 -4.57 17.17
N LYS A 85 -7.48 -5.80 17.41
CA LYS A 85 -7.73 -6.53 18.66
C LYS A 85 -6.53 -6.48 19.59
N SER A 86 -5.33 -6.70 19.05
CA SER A 86 -4.10 -6.67 19.83
C SER A 86 -2.90 -6.36 18.94
N TYR A 87 -1.94 -5.63 19.50
CA TYR A 87 -0.67 -5.34 18.86
C TYR A 87 0.40 -6.32 19.36
N ASN A 88 1.09 -6.98 18.44
CA ASN A 88 2.06 -8.03 18.77
C ASN A 88 3.49 -7.50 19.00
N HIS A 89 3.71 -6.19 18.81
CA HIS A 89 5.04 -5.58 18.93
C HIS A 89 6.07 -6.22 18.01
N LEU A 90 5.66 -6.59 16.80
CA LEU A 90 6.54 -7.14 15.76
C LEU A 90 6.57 -6.21 14.54
N ILE A 91 7.70 -6.23 13.85
CA ILE A 91 7.86 -5.69 12.49
C ILE A 91 8.25 -6.81 11.55
N VAL A 92 7.59 -6.86 10.40
CA VAL A 92 7.98 -7.71 9.27
C VAL A 92 9.01 -6.95 8.43
N LEU A 93 10.19 -7.54 8.29
CA LEU A 93 11.15 -7.12 7.27
C LEU A 93 10.66 -7.64 5.92
N ASP A 94 10.67 -6.79 4.91
CA ASP A 94 10.40 -7.16 3.53
C ASP A 94 11.49 -6.55 2.65
N ILE A 95 12.34 -7.42 2.11
CA ILE A 95 13.52 -7.08 1.33
C ILE A 95 13.39 -7.83 0.01
N ASP A 96 13.08 -7.13 -1.07
CA ASP A 96 12.81 -7.70 -2.38
C ASP A 96 13.76 -7.12 -3.44
N ARG A 97 13.77 -7.73 -4.64
CA ARG A 97 14.53 -7.30 -5.83
C ARG A 97 16.04 -7.42 -5.68
N LEU A 98 16.47 -8.45 -4.96
CA LEU A 98 17.89 -8.75 -4.79
C LEU A 98 18.39 -9.62 -5.93
N ASP A 99 19.58 -9.31 -6.44
CA ASP A 99 20.35 -10.21 -7.31
C ASP A 99 21.03 -11.34 -6.50
N SER A 100 21.71 -12.27 -7.19
CA SER A 100 22.36 -13.42 -6.56
C SER A 100 23.40 -13.05 -5.49
N VAL A 101 24.21 -12.02 -5.71
CA VAL A 101 25.26 -11.57 -4.78
C VAL A 101 24.61 -10.86 -3.57
N GLN A 102 23.60 -10.03 -3.83
CA GLN A 102 22.83 -9.36 -2.80
C GLN A 102 22.04 -10.35 -1.94
N LEU A 103 21.55 -11.45 -2.51
CA LEU A 103 20.86 -12.50 -1.76
C LEU A 103 21.79 -13.16 -0.74
N GLU A 104 23.01 -13.54 -1.14
CA GLU A 104 24.00 -14.13 -0.23
C GLU A 104 24.44 -13.12 0.84
N THR A 105 24.75 -11.89 0.43
CA THR A 105 25.15 -10.82 1.36
C THR A 105 24.04 -10.52 2.37
N THR A 106 22.79 -10.39 1.90
CA THR A 106 21.63 -10.13 2.77
C THR A 106 21.37 -11.29 3.72
N TYR A 107 21.50 -12.54 3.26
CA TYR A 107 21.39 -13.71 4.12
C TYR A 107 22.38 -13.61 5.30
N ASN A 108 23.65 -13.33 5.01
CA ASN A 108 24.67 -13.18 6.04
C ASN A 108 24.40 -11.99 6.98
N CYS A 109 23.90 -10.86 6.46
CA CYS A 109 23.48 -9.74 7.30
C CYS A 109 22.36 -10.12 8.27
N LEU A 110 21.29 -10.78 7.78
CA LEU A 110 20.16 -11.21 8.61
C LEU A 110 20.56 -12.30 9.63
N LEU A 111 21.42 -13.23 9.23
CA LEU A 111 21.94 -14.27 10.09
C LEU A 111 22.73 -13.70 11.28
N ASN A 112 23.56 -12.68 11.02
CA ASN A 112 24.41 -12.05 12.03
C ASN A 112 23.74 -10.86 12.75
N ASP A 113 22.55 -10.42 12.33
CA ASP A 113 21.86 -9.31 13.01
C ASP A 113 21.23 -9.74 14.34
N ASP A 114 21.54 -9.05 15.42
CA ASP A 114 21.08 -9.37 16.78
C ASP A 114 19.55 -9.31 16.96
N TYR A 115 18.86 -8.48 16.18
CA TYR A 115 17.43 -8.20 16.36
C TYR A 115 16.52 -9.06 15.47
N VAL A 116 17.05 -9.60 14.37
CA VAL A 116 16.33 -10.54 13.50
C VAL A 116 16.30 -11.91 14.15
N PHE A 117 15.14 -12.33 14.66
CA PHE A 117 15.01 -13.65 15.29
C PHE A 117 14.52 -14.74 14.32
N ALA A 118 13.87 -14.36 13.22
CA ALA A 118 13.46 -15.29 12.18
C ALA A 118 13.50 -14.63 10.79
N PHE A 119 13.92 -15.38 9.76
CA PHE A 119 13.85 -14.93 8.37
C PHE A 119 13.81 -16.10 7.38
N TRP A 120 13.26 -15.85 6.20
CA TRP A 120 13.03 -16.85 5.15
C TRP A 120 12.94 -16.20 3.77
N ARG A 121 13.05 -17.01 2.71
CA ARG A 121 12.89 -16.58 1.31
C ARG A 121 11.48 -16.06 1.03
N SER A 122 11.39 -14.93 0.33
CA SER A 122 10.09 -14.39 -0.09
C SER A 122 9.41 -15.29 -1.14
N PRO A 123 8.09 -15.16 -1.40
CA PRO A 123 7.39 -15.99 -2.38
C PRO A 123 8.05 -16.05 -3.77
N SER A 124 8.63 -14.94 -4.24
CA SER A 124 9.31 -14.87 -5.56
C SER A 124 10.68 -15.52 -5.56
N ASN A 125 11.22 -15.85 -4.38
CA ASN A 125 12.62 -16.22 -4.20
C ASN A 125 13.63 -15.14 -4.60
N ASN A 126 13.23 -13.86 -4.74
CA ASN A 126 14.11 -12.75 -5.12
C ASN A 126 14.37 -11.80 -3.95
N GLY A 127 14.27 -12.32 -2.73
CA GLY A 127 14.23 -11.51 -1.53
C GLY A 127 14.05 -12.34 -0.27
N PHE A 128 14.01 -11.65 0.87
CA PHE A 128 13.78 -12.20 2.19
C PHE A 128 12.63 -11.50 2.89
N LYS A 129 11.96 -12.26 3.73
CA LYS A 129 11.10 -11.75 4.79
C LYS A 129 11.72 -12.08 6.13
N GLY A 130 11.47 -11.25 7.13
CA GLY A 130 12.00 -11.48 8.47
C GLY A 130 11.13 -10.89 9.56
N LEU A 131 11.43 -11.24 10.81
CA LEU A 131 10.71 -10.75 11.98
C LEU A 131 11.69 -10.15 12.98
N VAL A 132 11.33 -8.98 13.48
CA VAL A 132 12.01 -8.25 14.55
C VAL A 132 10.99 -7.95 15.64
N ALA A 133 11.34 -8.25 16.89
CA ALA A 133 10.53 -7.89 18.05
C ALA A 133 10.87 -6.49 18.54
N LEU A 134 9.89 -5.74 19.03
CA LEU A 134 10.06 -4.39 19.55
C LEU A 134 9.93 -4.36 21.07
N ASP A 135 10.65 -3.43 21.68
CA ASP A 135 10.59 -3.12 23.11
C ASP A 135 10.43 -1.60 23.28
N TYR A 136 9.23 -1.15 23.67
CA TYR A 136 8.95 0.27 23.91
C TYR A 136 9.33 0.61 25.35
N ARG A 137 10.32 1.49 25.52
CA ARG A 137 10.97 1.77 26.81
C ARG A 137 10.50 3.08 27.43
N PHE A 138 9.19 3.25 27.55
CA PHE A 138 8.57 4.41 28.18
C PHE A 138 7.18 4.05 28.74
N GLU A 139 6.83 4.65 29.87
CA GLU A 139 5.72 4.19 30.72
C GLU A 139 4.34 4.64 30.23
N ASN A 140 4.28 5.72 29.43
CA ASN A 140 3.03 6.32 28.98
C ASN A 140 2.88 6.26 27.47
N ILE A 141 2.36 5.14 26.97
CA ILE A 141 1.92 5.04 25.57
C ILE A 141 0.59 5.80 25.42
N THR A 142 0.66 7.12 25.27
CA THR A 142 -0.49 7.98 24.95
C THR A 142 -0.75 8.09 23.45
N ALA A 143 0.22 7.64 22.64
CA ALA A 143 0.19 7.74 21.19
C ALA A 143 -0.60 6.60 20.54
N ASP A 144 -1.21 6.91 19.40
CA ASP A 144 -1.89 5.95 18.53
C ASP A 144 -0.97 4.79 18.15
N ILE A 145 -1.44 3.55 18.28
CA ILE A 145 -0.66 2.34 17.99
C ILE A 145 -0.14 2.34 16.54
N GLU A 146 -0.93 2.81 15.57
CA GLU A 146 -0.48 2.92 14.18
C GLU A 146 0.72 3.86 14.06
N PHE A 147 0.70 4.93 14.84
CA PHE A 147 1.74 5.94 14.85
C PHE A 147 3.02 5.44 15.51
N LEU A 148 2.90 4.69 16.61
CA LEU A 148 4.03 4.01 17.25
C LEU A 148 4.68 3.02 16.30
N HIS A 149 3.87 2.17 15.65
CA HIS A 149 4.35 1.17 14.69
C HIS A 149 5.13 1.82 13.55
N LYS A 150 4.58 2.90 12.99
CA LYS A 150 5.22 3.67 11.91
C LYS A 150 6.54 4.31 12.35
N SER A 151 6.61 4.82 13.57
CA SER A 151 7.83 5.41 14.14
C SER A 151 8.90 4.34 14.39
N ALA A 152 8.50 3.21 14.97
CA ALA A 152 9.37 2.05 15.16
C ALA A 152 9.90 1.51 13.82
N PHE A 153 9.04 1.39 12.80
CA PHE A 153 9.47 1.00 11.45
C PHE A 153 10.47 1.98 10.86
N LYS A 154 10.24 3.29 11.01
CA LYS A 154 11.17 4.32 10.52
C LYS A 154 12.55 4.17 11.17
N LYS A 155 12.61 3.96 12.49
CA LYS A 155 13.87 3.72 13.21
C LYS A 155 14.55 2.44 12.71
N LEU A 156 13.80 1.34 12.61
CA LEU A 156 14.33 0.06 12.19
C LEU A 156 14.84 0.10 10.73
N ALA A 157 14.09 0.73 9.82
CA ALA A 157 14.52 0.93 8.44
C ALA A 157 15.80 1.77 8.34
N GLY A 158 15.91 2.83 9.16
CA GLY A 158 17.14 3.61 9.26
C GLY A 158 18.32 2.78 9.78
N TYR A 159 18.09 1.93 10.78
CA TYR A 159 19.10 1.00 11.29
C TYR A 159 19.62 0.04 10.21
N PHE A 160 18.72 -0.63 9.47
CA PHE A 160 19.11 -1.55 8.39
C PHE A 160 19.84 -0.85 7.25
N PHE A 161 19.38 0.34 6.86
CA PHE A 161 20.02 1.13 5.82
C PHE A 161 21.43 1.57 6.25
N ASN A 162 21.58 2.12 7.46
CA ASN A 162 22.86 2.63 7.94
C ASN A 162 23.87 1.51 8.22
N LYS A 163 23.42 0.36 8.75
CA LYS A 163 24.31 -0.74 9.14
C LYS A 163 24.70 -1.64 7.96
N TYR A 164 23.77 -1.90 7.04
CA TYR A 164 23.95 -2.90 5.98
C TYR A 164 23.72 -2.38 4.56
N GLY A 165 23.29 -1.12 4.39
CA GLY A 165 22.85 -0.61 3.09
C GLY A 165 21.55 -1.24 2.60
N ILE A 166 20.78 -1.90 3.48
CA ILE A 166 19.54 -2.60 3.11
C ILE A 166 18.36 -1.64 3.24
N GLU A 167 17.67 -1.37 2.13
CA GLU A 167 16.40 -0.65 2.11
C GLU A 167 15.22 -1.60 2.37
N LEU A 168 14.45 -1.33 3.43
CA LEU A 168 13.21 -2.07 3.73
C LEU A 168 12.02 -1.53 2.93
N ASP A 169 11.11 -2.40 2.50
CA ASP A 169 9.86 -1.98 1.86
C ASP A 169 9.00 -1.15 2.83
N LYS A 170 8.68 0.08 2.43
CA LYS A 170 7.94 1.07 3.24
C LYS A 170 6.55 0.60 3.65
N SER A 171 5.97 -0.38 2.97
CA SER A 171 4.68 -0.97 3.34
C SER A 171 4.73 -1.70 4.68
N GLY A 172 5.91 -2.09 5.16
CA GLY A 172 6.10 -2.61 6.52
C GLY A 172 5.81 -1.58 7.63
N SER A 173 5.61 -0.30 7.29
CA SER A 173 5.14 0.73 8.25
C SER A 173 3.64 0.70 8.52
N ASP A 174 2.89 -0.13 7.81
CA ASP A 174 1.46 -0.36 8.03
C ASP A 174 1.28 -1.54 8.99
N ILE A 175 0.70 -1.29 10.17
CA ILE A 175 0.42 -2.32 11.18
C ILE A 175 -0.48 -3.45 10.66
N SER A 176 -1.29 -3.16 9.65
CA SER A 176 -2.22 -4.11 9.03
C SER A 176 -1.58 -4.90 7.87
N ARG A 177 -0.29 -4.71 7.59
CA ARG A 177 0.36 -5.25 6.39
C ARG A 177 0.32 -6.78 6.35
N LEU A 178 -0.23 -7.32 5.26
CA LEU A 178 -0.21 -8.75 4.97
C LEU A 178 1.19 -9.23 4.59
N CYS A 179 1.53 -10.40 5.12
CA CYS A 179 2.67 -11.21 4.72
C CYS A 179 2.16 -12.51 4.10
N PHE A 180 2.34 -12.65 2.78
CA PHE A 180 2.06 -13.91 2.08
C PHE A 180 2.95 -15.03 2.61
N LEU A 181 2.36 -16.19 2.86
CA LEU A 181 3.10 -17.39 3.20
C LEU A 181 3.96 -17.82 2.00
N SER A 182 5.14 -18.33 2.31
CA SER A 182 6.09 -18.87 1.33
C SER A 182 6.42 -20.32 1.67
N HIS A 183 7.38 -20.88 0.94
CA HIS A 183 8.03 -22.13 1.23
C HIS A 183 9.55 -21.91 1.20
N ASP A 184 10.20 -22.27 2.30
CA ASP A 184 11.64 -22.20 2.48
C ASP A 184 12.12 -23.18 3.54
N SER A 185 12.71 -24.30 3.10
CA SER A 185 13.31 -25.31 3.99
C SER A 185 14.56 -24.83 4.73
N ASN A 186 15.11 -23.67 4.33
CA ASN A 186 16.27 -23.04 4.96
C ASN A 186 15.86 -21.84 5.83
N LEU A 187 14.58 -21.75 6.22
CA LEU A 187 14.10 -20.76 7.17
C LEU A 187 14.97 -20.79 8.43
N VAL A 188 15.48 -19.63 8.82
CA VAL A 188 16.27 -19.49 10.03
C VAL A 188 15.36 -19.00 11.14
N LEU A 189 15.37 -19.72 12.27
CA LEU A 189 14.77 -19.32 13.53
C LEU A 189 15.86 -19.39 14.61
N LYS A 190 16.25 -18.25 15.17
CA LYS A 190 17.28 -18.17 16.22
C LYS A 190 16.71 -18.68 17.54
N SER A 191 17.58 -19.21 18.41
CA SER A 191 17.18 -19.72 19.74
C SER A 191 16.90 -18.62 20.75
N THR A 192 17.37 -17.40 20.49
CA THR A 192 17.20 -16.21 21.32
C THR A 192 16.66 -15.04 20.50
N CYS A 193 15.90 -14.17 21.16
CA CYS A 193 15.38 -12.95 20.56
C CYS A 193 15.82 -11.75 21.40
N ILE A 194 16.52 -10.80 20.79
CA ILE A 194 16.80 -9.50 21.38
C ILE A 194 15.79 -8.53 20.77
N SER A 195 15.00 -7.88 21.62
CA SER A 195 14.03 -6.88 21.15
C SER A 195 14.72 -5.58 20.77
N PHE A 196 14.31 -5.01 19.64
CA PHE A 196 14.75 -3.71 19.16
C PHE A 196 14.10 -2.60 19.99
N GLY A 197 14.92 -1.86 20.74
CA GLY A 197 14.47 -0.84 21.68
C GLY A 197 13.98 0.43 20.99
N ILE A 198 12.78 0.89 21.36
CA ILE A 198 12.18 2.15 20.95
C ILE A 198 12.08 3.06 22.18
N ALA A 199 12.82 4.16 22.18
CA ALA A 199 12.76 5.20 23.18
C ALA A 199 11.70 6.25 22.81
N GLU A 200 11.34 7.10 23.75
CA GLU A 200 10.37 8.17 23.53
C GLU A 200 10.82 9.15 22.43
N ASP A 201 12.11 9.50 22.38
CA ASP A 201 12.68 10.38 21.35
C ASP A 201 12.60 9.81 19.91
N ASP A 202 12.46 8.49 19.78
CA ASP A 202 12.27 7.83 18.48
C ASP A 202 10.83 8.00 17.96
N ILE A 203 9.89 8.31 18.85
CA ILE A 203 8.50 8.59 18.53
C ILE A 203 8.42 10.02 17.99
N VAL A 204 8.76 10.17 16.72
CA VAL A 204 8.74 11.47 16.04
C VAL A 204 7.31 11.93 15.87
N PHE A 205 6.74 12.61 16.87
CA PHE A 205 5.51 13.41 16.76
C PHE A 205 5.61 14.28 15.52
N SER A 206 4.96 13.87 14.43
CA SER A 206 4.74 14.76 13.32
C SER A 206 3.75 15.79 13.82
N SER A 207 4.24 16.89 14.38
CA SER A 207 3.52 18.15 14.38
C SER A 207 3.01 18.34 12.94
N ASN A 208 1.69 18.43 12.78
CA ASN A 208 1.04 18.62 11.50
C ASN A 208 1.70 19.79 10.74
N ALA A 209 2.58 19.47 9.81
CA ALA A 209 3.06 20.32 8.75
C ALA A 209 3.45 19.40 7.58
N PRO A 210 2.76 19.47 6.42
CA PRO A 210 3.03 18.56 5.32
C PRO A 210 4.36 18.95 4.66
N LYS A 211 5.43 18.21 4.94
CA LYS A 211 6.66 18.27 4.14
C LYS A 211 6.49 17.40 2.88
N LYS A 212 6.68 18.04 1.72
CA LYS A 212 6.70 17.46 0.37
C LYS A 212 7.55 16.18 0.34
N LYS A 213 7.03 15.10 -0.25
CA LYS A 213 7.83 13.96 -0.72
C LYS A 213 7.73 13.86 -2.23
N GLU A 214 8.87 13.93 -2.89
CA GLU A 214 9.04 13.53 -4.29
C GLU A 214 8.72 12.04 -4.44
N ILE A 215 7.91 11.70 -5.45
CA ILE A 215 7.53 10.32 -5.76
C ILE A 215 8.19 9.94 -7.09
N LYS A 216 9.08 8.95 -7.05
CA LYS A 216 9.50 8.19 -8.25
C LYS A 216 8.53 7.02 -8.45
N PHE A 217 7.93 6.92 -9.64
CA PHE A 217 6.98 5.85 -10.00
C PHE A 217 7.64 4.84 -10.96
N ASN A 218 7.36 3.55 -10.74
CA ASN A 218 7.61 2.46 -11.69
C ASN A 218 6.25 1.92 -12.19
N PHE A 219 6.12 1.74 -13.51
CA PHE A 219 4.90 1.32 -14.21
C PHE A 219 4.82 -0.20 -14.36
N SER A 220 3.61 -0.77 -14.22
CA SER A 220 3.27 -2.07 -14.81
C SER A 220 1.95 -1.91 -15.57
N SER A 221 2.05 -1.79 -16.89
CA SER A 221 0.91 -1.67 -17.79
C SER A 221 0.14 -2.99 -17.88
N SER A 222 -1.13 -3.00 -17.48
CA SER A 222 -2.10 -4.00 -17.98
C SER A 222 -3.04 -3.29 -18.96
N LEU A 223 -2.85 -3.52 -20.26
CA LEU A 223 -3.60 -2.88 -21.35
C LEU A 223 -5.12 -3.15 -21.29
N ASP A 224 -5.56 -4.27 -20.68
CA ASP A 224 -6.98 -4.64 -20.58
C ASP A 224 -7.77 -3.85 -19.52
N SER A 225 -7.10 -3.21 -18.56
CA SER A 225 -7.75 -2.36 -17.54
C SER A 225 -8.17 -0.98 -18.07
N LEU A 226 -7.71 -0.62 -19.27
CA LEU A 226 -7.84 0.72 -19.85
C LEU A 226 -9.07 0.88 -20.75
N TYR A 227 -9.70 -0.21 -21.24
CA TYR A 227 -10.78 -0.12 -22.23
C TYR A 227 -12.13 -0.70 -21.79
N ASN A 228 -13.09 0.21 -21.65
CA ASN A 228 -14.55 0.04 -21.76
C ASN A 228 -15.33 -0.85 -20.76
N PRO A 229 -15.25 -0.60 -19.43
CA PRO A 229 -16.18 -1.18 -18.47
C PRO A 229 -17.63 -0.66 -18.64
N MET A 230 -18.63 -1.54 -18.53
CA MET A 230 -20.06 -1.19 -18.59
C MET A 230 -20.41 -0.10 -17.55
N GLY A 231 -21.32 0.82 -17.91
CA GLY A 231 -21.85 1.85 -17.00
C GLY A 231 -21.08 3.18 -16.96
N LYS A 232 -20.08 3.37 -17.81
CA LYS A 232 -19.31 4.62 -17.93
C LYS A 232 -19.80 5.51 -19.08
N ASN A 233 -19.27 6.74 -19.14
CA ASN A 233 -19.48 7.69 -20.23
C ASN A 233 -20.93 8.15 -20.42
N SER A 234 -21.67 8.36 -19.33
CA SER A 234 -23.04 8.88 -19.44
C SER A 234 -23.05 10.18 -20.25
N LYS A 235 -24.03 10.33 -21.15
CA LYS A 235 -24.19 11.55 -21.98
C LYS A 235 -24.31 12.80 -21.10
N PHE A 236 -24.92 12.64 -19.92
CA PHE A 236 -25.09 13.69 -18.94
C PHE A 236 -23.76 14.15 -18.34
N ASP A 237 -22.93 13.23 -17.84
CA ASP A 237 -21.64 13.56 -17.23
C ASP A 237 -20.65 14.12 -18.24
N ARG A 238 -20.63 13.58 -19.47
CA ARG A 238 -19.80 14.12 -20.58
C ARG A 238 -20.14 15.58 -20.87
N LYS A 239 -21.44 15.92 -20.88
CA LYS A 239 -21.91 17.29 -21.10
C LYS A 239 -21.46 18.22 -19.96
N ILE A 240 -21.68 17.79 -18.71
CA ILE A 240 -21.25 18.57 -17.53
C ILE A 240 -19.74 18.78 -17.53
N MET A 241 -18.95 17.73 -17.79
CA MET A 241 -17.50 17.81 -17.82
C MET A 241 -16.99 18.80 -18.88
N THR A 242 -17.58 18.75 -20.07
CA THR A 242 -17.26 19.69 -21.16
C THR A 242 -17.60 21.14 -20.76
N ASP A 243 -18.73 21.35 -20.08
CA ASP A 243 -19.13 22.67 -19.57
C ASP A 243 -18.21 23.18 -18.45
N ILE A 244 -17.76 22.30 -17.55
CA ILE A 244 -16.79 22.61 -16.50
C ILE A 244 -15.46 23.05 -17.12
N ILE A 245 -14.92 22.25 -18.05
CA ILE A 245 -13.65 22.56 -18.73
C ILE A 245 -13.73 23.92 -19.43
N ARG A 246 -14.83 24.18 -20.16
CA ARG A 246 -15.04 25.47 -20.84
C ARG A 246 -15.08 26.63 -19.85
N HIS A 247 -15.80 26.49 -18.74
CA HIS A 247 -15.89 27.52 -17.71
C HIS A 247 -14.53 27.84 -17.09
N LEU A 248 -13.77 26.80 -16.71
CA LEU A 248 -12.46 26.92 -16.08
C LEU A 248 -11.43 27.56 -17.01
N LYS A 249 -11.40 27.16 -18.29
CA LYS A 249 -10.59 27.79 -19.34
C LYS A 249 -10.91 29.28 -19.47
N ASN A 250 -12.19 29.63 -19.62
CA ASN A 250 -12.63 31.02 -19.79
C ASN A 250 -12.30 31.89 -18.57
N LYS A 251 -12.34 31.33 -17.37
CA LYS A 251 -12.06 32.05 -16.11
C LYS A 251 -10.61 31.95 -15.66
N LYS A 252 -9.75 31.23 -16.38
CA LYS A 252 -8.36 30.94 -16.01
C LYS A 252 -8.25 30.42 -14.57
N LYS A 253 -9.13 29.49 -14.20
CA LYS A 253 -9.16 28.87 -12.86
C LYS A 253 -8.88 27.39 -12.97
N SER A 254 -8.19 26.83 -11.99
CA SER A 254 -7.88 25.41 -11.93
C SER A 254 -8.60 24.71 -10.78
N ILE A 255 -8.87 23.43 -10.98
CA ILE A 255 -9.33 22.45 -9.97
C ILE A 255 -8.33 21.30 -9.82
N THR A 256 -7.09 21.49 -10.27
CA THR A 256 -6.01 20.50 -10.30
C THR A 256 -4.71 21.04 -9.72
N TYR A 257 -4.71 22.27 -9.19
CA TYR A 257 -3.49 22.99 -8.80
C TYR A 257 -2.79 22.39 -7.57
N THR A 258 -3.56 21.94 -6.58
CA THR A 258 -3.01 21.21 -5.43
C THR A 258 -3.01 19.71 -5.70
N TYR A 259 -2.04 18.98 -5.12
CA TYR A 259 -1.96 17.53 -5.29
C TYR A 259 -3.26 16.82 -4.85
N GLU A 260 -3.92 17.31 -3.80
CA GLU A 260 -5.19 16.75 -3.32
C GLU A 260 -6.33 16.94 -4.35
N GLU A 261 -6.46 18.14 -4.90
CA GLU A 261 -7.43 18.43 -5.96
C GLU A 261 -7.14 17.62 -7.22
N TRP A 262 -5.87 17.52 -7.62
CA TRP A 262 -5.39 16.72 -8.75
C TRP A 262 -5.72 15.23 -8.59
N CYS A 263 -5.48 14.66 -7.41
CA CYS A 263 -5.89 13.29 -7.05
C CYS A 263 -7.40 13.09 -7.16
N LYS A 264 -8.18 14.01 -6.59
CA LYS A 264 -9.64 13.94 -6.58
C LYS A 264 -10.21 14.00 -8.01
N VAL A 265 -9.69 14.88 -8.85
CA VAL A 265 -10.09 15.00 -10.25
C VAL A 265 -9.71 13.75 -11.03
N ALA A 266 -8.47 13.27 -10.92
CA ALA A 266 -8.03 12.06 -11.63
C ALA A 266 -8.85 10.82 -11.24
N MET A 267 -9.10 10.62 -9.94
CA MET A 267 -9.89 9.48 -9.44
C MET A 267 -11.37 9.60 -9.82
N GLY A 268 -11.95 10.80 -9.76
CA GLY A 268 -13.31 11.07 -10.24
C GLY A 268 -13.46 10.76 -11.73
N ILE A 269 -12.50 11.19 -12.55
CA ILE A 269 -12.45 10.85 -13.98
C ILE A 269 -12.33 9.33 -14.18
N ALA A 270 -11.40 8.70 -13.47
CA ALA A 270 -11.15 7.26 -13.56
C ALA A 270 -12.35 6.40 -13.16
N ASN A 271 -13.25 6.90 -12.32
CA ASN A 271 -14.48 6.22 -11.94
C ASN A 271 -15.67 6.52 -12.87
N THR A 272 -15.62 7.60 -13.67
CA THR A 272 -16.77 8.06 -14.49
C THR A 272 -16.60 7.82 -15.99
N PHE A 273 -15.39 7.94 -16.53
CA PHE A 273 -15.12 7.88 -17.97
C PHE A 273 -14.22 6.71 -18.36
N THR A 274 -14.27 6.26 -19.62
CA THR A 274 -13.24 5.37 -20.17
C THR A 274 -11.92 6.11 -20.35
N TYR A 275 -10.81 5.37 -20.43
CA TYR A 275 -9.47 5.96 -20.33
C TYR A 275 -9.21 7.04 -21.37
N GLU A 276 -9.48 6.80 -22.65
CA GLU A 276 -9.22 7.80 -23.72
C GLU A 276 -9.92 9.14 -23.45
N ILE A 277 -11.20 9.08 -23.07
CA ILE A 277 -12.00 10.28 -22.79
C ILE A 277 -11.52 10.94 -21.51
N GLY A 278 -11.26 10.13 -20.49
CA GLY A 278 -10.77 10.60 -19.21
C GLY A 278 -9.41 11.29 -19.33
N LEU A 279 -8.51 10.73 -20.13
CA LEU A 279 -7.21 11.30 -20.45
C LEU A 279 -7.37 12.65 -21.12
N ASN A 280 -8.21 12.72 -22.15
CA ASN A 280 -8.49 13.98 -22.83
C ASN A 280 -9.02 15.05 -21.85
N TYR A 281 -9.96 14.71 -20.96
CA TYR A 281 -10.48 15.63 -19.97
C TYR A 281 -9.45 16.04 -18.91
N PHE A 282 -8.66 15.09 -18.42
CA PHE A 282 -7.69 15.33 -17.37
C PHE A 282 -6.55 16.24 -17.85
N LEU A 283 -6.06 16.05 -19.07
CA LEU A 283 -5.04 16.91 -19.68
C LEU A 283 -5.59 18.31 -19.93
N GLN A 284 -6.84 18.44 -20.36
CA GLN A 284 -7.48 19.75 -20.53
C GLN A 284 -7.65 20.53 -19.22
N LEU A 285 -7.84 19.84 -18.10
CA LEU A 285 -7.91 20.48 -16.77
C LEU A 285 -6.51 20.79 -16.23
N SER A 286 -5.61 19.80 -16.26
CA SER A 286 -4.26 19.94 -15.71
C SER A 286 -3.42 20.96 -16.46
N SER A 287 -3.65 21.17 -17.76
CA SER A 287 -2.98 22.20 -18.55
C SER A 287 -3.31 23.64 -18.14
N LEU A 288 -4.33 23.85 -17.29
CA LEU A 288 -4.60 25.15 -16.68
C LEU A 288 -3.56 25.53 -15.61
N ASP A 289 -2.79 24.55 -15.12
CA ASP A 289 -1.72 24.71 -14.13
C ASP A 289 -0.36 24.86 -14.83
N SER A 290 -0.20 25.88 -15.66
CA SER A 290 0.93 26.02 -16.60
C SER A 290 2.33 25.86 -15.97
N ASP A 291 2.51 26.26 -14.71
CA ASP A 291 3.76 26.14 -13.95
C ASP A 291 4.07 24.71 -13.47
N LYS A 292 3.07 23.83 -13.42
CA LYS A 292 3.18 22.46 -12.89
C LYS A 292 2.76 21.39 -13.89
N PHE A 293 2.16 21.79 -15.02
CA PHE A 293 1.65 20.86 -16.01
C PHE A 293 2.80 20.12 -16.69
N ASN A 294 2.71 18.79 -16.65
CA ASN A 294 3.55 17.93 -17.44
C ASN A 294 2.67 16.82 -18.02
N ASP A 295 2.61 16.75 -19.34
CA ASP A 295 1.73 15.85 -20.07
C ASP A 295 2.01 14.37 -19.75
N VAL A 296 3.30 14.00 -19.73
CA VAL A 296 3.76 12.65 -19.39
C VAL A 296 3.37 12.29 -17.96
N THR A 297 3.70 13.14 -16.99
CA THR A 297 3.38 12.94 -15.56
C THR A 297 1.87 12.84 -15.35
N SER A 298 1.07 13.64 -16.06
CA SER A 298 -0.38 13.66 -15.94
C SER A 298 -1.02 12.41 -16.55
N THR A 299 -0.55 11.99 -17.72
CA THR A 299 -0.95 10.76 -18.40
C THR A 299 -0.67 9.53 -17.52
N ASN A 300 0.54 9.47 -16.99
CA ASN A 300 1.03 8.45 -16.09
C ASN A 300 0.24 8.38 -14.77
N PHE A 301 -0.03 9.53 -14.17
CA PHE A 301 -0.79 9.62 -12.94
C PHE A 301 -2.24 9.17 -13.13
N LEU A 302 -2.86 9.59 -14.24
CA LEU A 302 -4.20 9.13 -14.57
C LEU A 302 -4.22 7.62 -14.84
N MET A 303 -3.26 7.10 -15.60
CA MET A 303 -3.14 5.66 -15.87
C MET A 303 -3.09 4.85 -14.56
N ASN A 304 -2.30 5.30 -13.59
CA ASN A 304 -2.26 4.70 -12.26
C ASN A 304 -3.64 4.74 -11.57
N CYS A 305 -4.36 5.87 -11.61
CA CYS A 305 -5.71 5.96 -11.05
C CYS A 305 -6.68 4.95 -11.71
N TYR A 306 -6.53 4.67 -13.00
CA TYR A 306 -7.32 3.67 -13.71
C TYR A 306 -6.97 2.23 -13.31
N GLU A 307 -5.73 1.97 -12.91
CA GLU A 307 -5.23 0.67 -12.45
C GLU A 307 -5.56 0.40 -10.97
N THR A 308 -5.63 1.44 -10.12
CA THR A 308 -5.80 1.30 -8.65
C THR A 308 -7.20 1.64 -8.13
N ARG A 309 -8.24 1.60 -8.97
CA ARG A 309 -9.57 2.16 -8.66
C ARG A 309 -10.11 1.68 -7.31
N LYS A 310 -10.37 2.62 -6.41
CA LYS A 310 -11.13 2.44 -5.17
C LYS A 310 -12.32 3.39 -5.21
N GLY A 311 -13.53 2.85 -5.04
CA GLY A 311 -14.81 3.52 -5.37
C GLY A 311 -15.25 4.69 -4.47
N ASN A 312 -14.33 5.38 -3.80
CA ASN A 312 -14.67 6.39 -2.79
C ASN A 312 -14.73 7.83 -3.35
N VAL A 313 -14.22 8.08 -4.56
CA VAL A 313 -14.26 9.41 -5.21
C VAL A 313 -15.06 9.31 -6.49
N ASN A 314 -16.12 10.12 -6.61
CA ASN A 314 -17.07 10.08 -7.72
C ASN A 314 -17.12 11.43 -8.47
N PHE A 315 -17.86 11.48 -9.57
CA PHE A 315 -17.99 12.68 -10.41
C PHE A 315 -18.46 13.92 -9.64
N SER A 316 -19.25 13.74 -8.56
CA SER A 316 -19.73 14.86 -7.74
C SER A 316 -18.59 15.65 -7.08
N SER A 317 -17.43 15.01 -6.84
CA SER A 317 -16.24 15.70 -6.33
C SER A 317 -15.67 16.72 -7.32
N ILE A 318 -15.71 16.40 -8.62
CA ILE A 318 -15.28 17.31 -9.70
C ILE A 318 -16.26 18.49 -9.78
N ILE A 319 -17.56 18.22 -9.70
CA ILE A 319 -18.59 19.25 -9.69
C ILE A 319 -18.42 20.17 -8.47
N TYR A 320 -18.16 19.60 -7.29
CA TYR A 320 -17.92 20.37 -6.07
C TYR A 320 -16.73 21.33 -6.21
N LEU A 321 -15.59 20.83 -6.71
CA LEU A 321 -14.41 21.68 -6.95
C LEU A 321 -14.71 22.77 -7.98
N ALA A 322 -15.41 22.43 -9.07
CA ALA A 322 -15.81 23.43 -10.07
C ALA A 322 -16.74 24.50 -9.48
N ASN A 323 -17.65 24.12 -8.58
CA ASN A 323 -18.56 25.05 -7.89
C ASN A 323 -17.78 26.03 -7.00
N GLN A 324 -16.74 25.56 -6.30
CA GLN A 324 -15.84 26.44 -5.54
C GLN A 324 -15.13 27.46 -6.45
N LYS A 325 -14.93 27.13 -7.74
CA LYS A 325 -14.39 28.06 -8.75
C LYS A 325 -15.46 28.86 -9.49
N GLY A 326 -16.73 28.77 -9.07
CA GLY A 326 -17.85 29.56 -9.57
C GLY A 326 -18.58 28.97 -10.77
N TYR A 327 -18.35 27.70 -11.10
CA TYR A 327 -19.23 26.97 -12.02
C TYR A 327 -20.58 26.72 -11.34
N LYS A 328 -21.67 26.73 -12.12
CA LYS A 328 -23.02 26.35 -11.65
C LYS A 328 -23.67 25.48 -12.72
N THR A 329 -24.16 24.31 -12.32
CA THR A 329 -24.97 23.46 -13.20
C THR A 329 -26.31 24.13 -13.54
N LYS A 330 -27.01 23.67 -14.60
CA LYS A 330 -28.32 24.22 -14.96
C LYS A 330 -29.36 24.09 -13.83
N TYR A 331 -29.34 22.97 -13.09
CA TYR A 331 -30.19 22.76 -11.92
C TYR A 331 -29.89 23.75 -10.78
N GLN A 332 -28.63 24.12 -10.59
CA GLN A 332 -28.25 25.13 -9.60
C GLN A 332 -28.51 26.58 -10.04
N LYS A 333 -28.65 26.83 -11.35
CA LYS A 333 -28.99 28.15 -11.90
C LYS A 333 -30.50 28.43 -11.85
N ASN A 334 -31.32 27.40 -11.96
CA ASN A 334 -32.78 27.55 -12.09
C ASN A 334 -33.53 27.50 -10.74
N GLY A 335 -32.83 27.26 -9.62
CA GLY A 335 -33.47 27.02 -8.32
C GLY A 335 -34.18 25.66 -8.27
N VAL A 336 -34.47 25.16 -7.06
CA VAL A 336 -35.41 24.04 -6.88
C VAL A 336 -36.74 24.50 -7.49
N PRO A 337 -37.43 23.72 -8.35
CA PRO A 337 -38.77 24.06 -8.78
C PRO A 337 -39.61 24.29 -7.52
N LYS A 338 -40.26 25.45 -7.41
CA LYS A 338 -41.33 25.59 -6.41
C LYS A 338 -42.35 24.51 -6.79
N THR A 339 -42.52 23.54 -5.90
CA THR A 339 -43.69 22.67 -5.92
C THR A 339 -44.90 23.59 -5.77
N ASP A 340 -45.79 23.56 -6.76
CA ASP A 340 -47.14 24.11 -6.62
C ASP A 340 -47.91 23.36 -5.53
#